data_AF-A0A0R3MDZ0-F1
#
_entry.id   AF-A0A0R3MDZ0-F1
#
_cell.length_a   1.000
_cell.length_b   1.000
_cell.length_c   1.000
_cell.angle_alpha   90.00
_cell.angle_beta   90.00
_cell.angle_gamma   90.00
#
_symmetry.space_group_name_H-M   'P 1'
#
loop_
_entity.id
_entity.type
_entity.pdbx_description
1 polymer ?
#
loop_
_entity_poly.entity_id
_entity_poly.type
_entity_poly.pdbx_seq_one_letter_code
_entity_poly.pdbx_strand_id
1 'polypeptide(L)'
;MKQEPKGLIYTIMVGDQPIVALEASGREAGQLCKEEWFKSELAALKSDGEPACGSAFRLRARPATEEERRRYREGYKNAKATDLTLMYLIQLDDP
;
A
#
# COMPACT_ATOMS: atom_id res chain seq x y z
N MET A 1 -11.46 -0.31 20.84
CA MET A 1 -12.04 -0.03 19.51
C MET A 1 -10.93 0.49 18.64
N LYS A 2 -10.65 -0.14 17.48
CA LYS A 2 -9.71 0.43 16.51
C LYS A 2 -10.34 1.70 15.98
N GLN A 3 -9.67 2.84 16.10
CA GLN A 3 -10.19 4.09 15.55
C GLN A 3 -10.30 3.92 14.03
N GLU A 4 -11.44 4.25 13.44
CA GLU A 4 -11.53 4.30 11.99
C GLU A 4 -10.47 5.26 11.44
N PRO A 5 -9.86 4.95 10.29
CA PRO A 5 -8.92 5.86 9.68
C PRO A 5 -9.61 7.19 9.39
N LYS A 6 -9.20 8.23 10.11
CA LYS A 6 -9.71 9.61 9.99
C LYS A 6 -8.87 10.42 9.00
N GLY A 7 -7.71 9.90 8.63
CA GLY A 7 -6.78 10.51 7.67
C GLY A 7 -7.17 10.27 6.22
N LEU A 8 -6.43 10.91 5.32
CA LEU A 8 -6.51 10.64 3.90
C LEU A 8 -5.90 9.26 3.63
N ILE A 9 -6.58 8.45 2.82
CA ILE A 9 -5.99 7.21 2.31
C ILE A 9 -5.33 7.53 0.98
N TYR A 10 -4.06 7.16 0.87
CA TYR A 10 -3.31 7.20 -0.37
C TYR A 10 -3.08 5.78 -0.86
N THR A 11 -2.95 5.66 -2.17
CA THR A 11 -2.57 4.42 -2.83
C THR A 11 -1.21 4.61 -3.49
N ILE A 12 -0.32 3.67 -3.23
CA ILE A 12 0.95 3.51 -3.92
C ILE A 12 0.71 2.66 -5.16
N MET A 13 1.04 3.25 -6.30
CA MET A 13 1.02 2.64 -7.60
C MET A 13 2.44 2.21 -7.99
N VAL A 14 2.55 1.02 -8.54
CA VAL A 14 3.75 0.55 -9.26
C VAL A 14 3.40 0.55 -10.73
N GLY A 15 3.94 1.52 -11.47
CA GLY A 15 3.49 1.76 -12.85
C GLY A 15 2.02 2.17 -12.87
N ASP A 16 1.17 1.34 -13.47
CA ASP A 16 -0.29 1.56 -13.55
C ASP A 16 -1.08 0.71 -12.54
N GLN A 17 -0.42 -0.17 -11.78
CA GLN A 17 -1.08 -1.10 -10.87
C GLN A 17 -1.11 -0.56 -9.43
N PRO A 18 -2.28 -0.51 -8.77
CA PRO A 18 -2.39 -0.16 -7.36
C PRO A 18 -1.91 -1.34 -6.51
N ILE A 19 -0.85 -1.15 -5.71
CA ILE A 19 -0.25 -2.24 -4.92
C ILE A 19 -0.58 -2.10 -3.44
N VAL A 20 -0.49 -0.90 -2.88
CA VAL A 20 -0.63 -0.67 -1.43
C VAL A 20 -1.53 0.52 -1.16
N ALA A 21 -2.48 0.39 -0.26
CA ALA A 21 -3.21 1.50 0.34
C ALA A 21 -2.73 1.73 1.79
N LEU A 22 -2.59 3.00 2.16
CA LEU A 22 -2.20 3.41 3.51
C LEU A 22 -2.89 4.71 3.92
N GLU A 23 -3.12 4.87 5.22
CA GLU A 23 -3.48 6.17 5.77
C GLU A 23 -2.22 7.05 5.84
N ALA A 24 -2.17 8.08 5.01
CA ALA A 24 -1.04 9.00 4.93
C ALA A 24 -1.45 10.31 4.24
N SER A 25 -0.73 11.38 4.50
CA SER A 25 -0.79 12.59 3.67
C SER A 25 -0.06 12.36 2.34
N GLY A 26 -0.38 13.14 1.30
CA GLY A 26 0.31 13.02 0.02
C GLY A 26 1.83 13.23 0.09
N ARG A 27 2.29 14.05 1.06
CA ARG A 27 3.73 14.21 1.36
C ARG A 27 4.34 12.95 1.95
N GLU A 28 3.67 12.32 2.92
CA GLU A 28 4.13 11.11 3.60
C GLU A 28 4.18 9.93 2.63
N ALA A 29 3.11 9.72 1.86
CA ALA A 29 3.08 8.71 0.80
C ALA A 29 4.19 8.94 -0.24
N GLY A 30 4.46 10.20 -0.61
CA GLY A 30 5.56 10.55 -1.49
C GLY A 30 6.96 10.33 -0.89
N GLN A 31 7.11 10.43 0.44
CA GLN A 31 8.36 10.10 1.13
C GLN A 31 8.55 8.59 1.24
N LEU A 32 7.50 7.84 1.57
CA LEU A 32 7.53 6.37 1.62
C LEU A 32 7.99 5.77 0.29
N CYS A 33 7.50 6.30 -0.85
CA CYS A 33 7.97 5.91 -2.19
C CYS A 33 9.49 6.09 -2.42
N LYS A 34 10.18 6.89 -1.60
CA LYS A 34 11.62 7.11 -1.71
C LYS A 34 12.42 6.18 -0.80
N GLU A 35 11.81 5.65 0.25
CA GLU A 35 12.49 4.82 1.23
C GLU A 35 12.95 3.49 0.63
N GLU A 36 14.20 3.12 0.94
CA GLU A 36 14.82 1.89 0.42
C GLU A 36 14.21 0.64 1.03
N TRP A 37 13.84 0.68 2.31
CA TRP A 37 13.19 -0.44 3.00
C TRP A 37 11.85 -0.78 2.32
N PHE A 38 11.06 0.23 1.96
CA PHE A 38 9.76 0.04 1.32
C PHE A 38 9.91 -0.48 -0.11
N LYS A 39 10.88 0.02 -0.87
CA LYS A 39 11.20 -0.52 -2.20
C LYS A 39 11.66 -1.98 -2.13
N SER A 40 12.47 -2.31 -1.13
CA SER A 40 12.96 -3.68 -0.91
C SER A 40 11.83 -4.63 -0.51
N GLU A 41 10.92 -4.17 0.35
CA GLU A 41 9.72 -4.90 0.72
C GLU A 41 8.86 -5.19 -0.51
N LEU A 42 8.52 -4.15 -1.29
CA LEU A 42 7.75 -4.31 -2.53
C LEU A 42 8.43 -5.22 -3.56
N ALA A 43 9.75 -5.17 -3.69
CA ALA A 43 10.51 -6.03 -4.59
C ALA A 43 10.55 -7.50 -4.13
N ALA A 44 10.41 -7.75 -2.83
CA ALA A 44 10.33 -9.10 -2.28
C ALA A 44 8.93 -9.72 -2.47
N LEU A 45 7.90 -8.90 -2.63
CA LEU A 45 6.53 -9.36 -2.84
C LEU A 45 6.37 -10.00 -4.21
N LYS A 46 5.65 -11.12 -4.22
CA LYS A 46 5.21 -11.81 -5.43
C LYS A 46 3.70 -11.86 -5.48
N SER A 47 3.17 -11.76 -6.68
CA SER A 47 1.75 -11.88 -6.99
C SER A 47 1.65 -12.82 -8.17
N ASP A 48 0.96 -13.95 -8.01
CA ASP A 48 0.79 -14.95 -9.08
C ASP A 48 2.14 -15.49 -9.63
N GLY A 49 3.12 -15.69 -8.75
CA GLY A 49 4.47 -16.16 -9.12
C GLY A 49 5.37 -15.12 -9.80
N GLU A 50 4.86 -13.94 -10.17
CA GLU A 50 5.63 -12.82 -10.71
C GLU A 50 5.96 -11.77 -9.62
N PRO A 51 7.07 -11.02 -9.73
CA PRO A 51 7.36 -9.94 -8.80
C PRO A 51 6.27 -8.88 -8.85
N ALA A 52 5.59 -8.67 -7.72
CA ALA A 52 4.51 -7.70 -7.57
C ALA A 52 4.96 -6.26 -7.87
N CYS A 53 6.25 -5.99 -7.61
CA CYS A 53 6.91 -4.77 -8.02
C CYS A 53 8.18 -5.10 -8.81
N GLY A 54 8.11 -4.98 -10.14
CA GLY A 54 9.32 -5.06 -10.95
C GLY A 54 10.30 -3.94 -10.59
N SER A 55 11.59 -4.26 -10.52
CA SER A 55 12.68 -3.35 -10.13
C SER A 55 12.82 -2.11 -11.04
N ALA A 56 12.18 -2.10 -12.21
CA ALA A 56 12.17 -0.98 -13.16
C ALA A 56 11.00 0.00 -12.97
N PHE A 57 9.98 -0.32 -12.17
CA PHE A 57 8.79 0.50 -12.08
C PHE A 57 8.95 1.65 -11.08
N ARG A 58 8.49 2.84 -11.47
CA ARG A 58 8.47 4.02 -10.60
C ARG A 58 7.29 3.94 -9.64
N LEU A 59 7.57 4.05 -8.34
CA LEU A 59 6.55 4.24 -7.32
C LEU A 59 5.89 5.61 -7.45
N ARG A 60 4.56 5.65 -7.41
CA ARG A 60 3.78 6.88 -7.39
C ARG A 60 2.72 6.82 -6.31
N ALA A 61 2.58 7.90 -5.56
CA ALA A 61 1.47 8.04 -4.62
C ALA A 61 0.35 8.85 -5.27
N ARG A 62 -0.89 8.40 -5.12
CA ARG A 62 -2.08 9.17 -5.45
C ARG A 62 -3.14 9.03 -4.36
N PRO A 63 -4.13 9.94 -4.28
CA PRO A 63 -5.28 9.72 -3.43
C PRO A 63 -5.98 8.40 -3.79
N ALA A 64 -6.35 7.64 -2.79
CA ALA A 64 -7.10 6.40 -2.99
C ALA A 64 -8.50 6.73 -3.56
N THR A 65 -8.96 5.88 -4.48
CA THR A 65 -10.35 5.87 -4.94
C THR A 65 -11.29 5.45 -3.82
N GLU A 66 -12.60 5.65 -4.01
CA GLU A 66 -13.59 5.27 -3.01
C GLU A 66 -13.58 3.75 -2.73
N GLU A 67 -13.37 2.93 -3.77
CA GLU A 67 -13.29 1.48 -3.64
C GLU A 67 -12.05 1.05 -2.83
N GLU A 68 -10.88 1.60 -3.14
CA GLU A 68 -9.63 1.32 -2.42
C GLU A 68 -9.72 1.76 -0.96
N ARG A 69 -10.36 2.91 -0.69
CA ARG A 69 -10.65 3.37 0.67
C ARG A 69 -11.53 2.39 1.43
N ARG A 70 -12.56 1.86 0.76
CA ARG A 70 -13.46 0.88 1.38
C ARG A 70 -12.68 -0.39 1.74
N ARG A 71 -11.91 -0.93 0.79
CA ARG A 71 -11.04 -2.09 1.00
C ARG A 71 -10.03 -1.87 2.12
N TYR A 72 -9.40 -0.70 2.17
CA TYR A 72 -8.49 -0.33 3.26
C TYR A 72 -9.20 -0.33 4.61
N ARG A 73 -10.37 0.30 4.73
CA ARG A 73 -11.15 0.33 5.98
C ARG A 73 -11.58 -1.06 6.43
N GLU A 74 -12.00 -1.91 5.49
CA GLU A 74 -12.38 -3.30 5.77
C GLU A 74 -11.17 -4.12 6.26
N GLY A 75 -10.02 -3.98 5.59
CA GLY A 75 -8.75 -4.60 6.00
C GLY A 75 -8.24 -4.08 7.34
N TYR A 76 -8.31 -2.76 7.56
CA TYR A 76 -7.86 -2.08 8.79
C TYR A 76 -8.61 -2.58 10.04
N LYS A 77 -9.92 -2.87 9.93
CA LYS A 77 -10.69 -3.47 11.02
C LYS A 77 -10.10 -4.81 11.46
N ASN A 78 -9.50 -5.57 10.53
CA ASN A 78 -8.92 -6.88 10.77
C ASN A 78 -7.40 -6.84 11.05
N ALA A 79 -6.69 -5.82 10.55
CA ALA A 79 -5.24 -5.67 10.71
C ALA A 79 -4.81 -5.51 12.17
N LYS A 80 -3.69 -6.13 12.59
CA LYS A 80 -3.11 -5.85 13.90
C LYS A 80 -2.72 -4.37 13.98
N ALA A 81 -2.93 -3.74 15.13
CA ALA A 81 -2.58 -2.34 15.33
C ALA A 81 -1.06 -2.17 15.30
N THR A 82 -0.52 -1.81 14.15
CA THR A 82 0.86 -1.39 13.95
C THR A 82 0.89 0.12 13.70
N ASP A 83 2.02 0.75 14.00
CA ASP A 83 2.24 2.19 13.82
C ASP A 83 2.00 2.63 12.36
N LEU A 84 2.30 1.74 11.41
CA LEU A 84 2.05 1.93 9.99
C LEU A 84 1.29 0.70 9.44
N THR A 85 0.06 0.92 8.97
CA THR A 85 -0.77 -0.15 8.39
C THR A 85 -0.72 -0.07 6.88
N LEU A 86 0.04 -0.97 6.26
CA LEU A 86 0.07 -1.16 4.81
C LEU A 86 -0.97 -2.21 4.43
N MET A 87 -1.94 -1.84 3.59
CA MET A 87 -2.91 -2.79 3.05
C MET A 87 -2.55 -3.10 1.60
N TYR A 88 -2.17 -4.34 1.33
CA TYR A 88 -1.93 -4.79 -0.04
C TYR A 88 -3.25 -4.94 -0.79
N LEU A 89 -3.35 -4.27 -1.95
CA LEU A 89 -4.52 -4.28 -2.83
C LEU A 89 -4.45 -5.37 -3.91
N ILE A 90 -3.30 -6.03 -4.00
CA ILE A 90 -3.06 -7.20 -4.84
C ILE A 90 -3.10 -8.47 -4.00
N GLN A 91 -3.36 -9.59 -4.67
CA GLN A 91 -3.28 -10.89 -4.05
C GLN A 91 -1.81 -11.33 -4.02
N LEU A 92 -1.20 -11.20 -2.85
CA LEU A 92 0.16 -11.69 -2.63
C LEU A 92 0.17 -13.21 -2.61
N ASP A 93 1.23 -13.80 -3.16
CA ASP A 93 1.53 -15.21 -2.99
C ASP A 93 1.87 -15.47 -1.52
N ASP A 94 1.36 -16.56 -0.96
CA ASP A 94 1.75 -16.99 0.40
C ASP A 94 3.24 -17.40 0.36
N PRO A 95 4.06 -16.99 1.35
CA PRO A 95 5.49 -17.30 1.38
C PRO A 95 5.81 -18.80 1.45
#